data_AF-A0A8T6MEY7-F1
#
_entry.id   AF-A0A8T6MEY7-F1
#
_cell.length_a   1.000
_cell.length_b   1.000
_cell.length_c   1.000
_cell.angle_alpha   90.00
_cell.angle_beta   90.00
_cell.angle_gamma   90.00
#
_symmetry.space_group_name_H-M   'P 1'
#
loop_
_entity.id
_entity.type
_entity.pdbx_description
1 polymer ?
#
loop_
_entity_poly.entity_id
_entity_poly.type
_entity_poly.pdbx_seq_one_letter_code
_entity_poly.pdbx_strand_id
1 'polypeptide(L)' 'MGVLKVGTECIIIQGRDFGKKIKIEKVVKNDVFYKNKDKEVKLSIFHVFPI' A
#
# COMPACT_ATOMS: atom_id res chain seq x y z
N MET A 1 -1.25 -2.29 16.04
CA MET A 1 -1.46 -1.87 14.64
C MET A 1 -1.30 -3.10 13.77
N GLY A 2 -2.32 -3.47 12.99
CA GLY A 2 -2.33 -4.70 12.19
C GLY A 2 -1.11 -4.76 11.28
N VAL A 3 -0.36 -5.85 11.34
CA VAL A 3 0.85 -6.04 10.54
C VAL A 3 0.43 -6.08 9.08
N LEU A 4 0.76 -5.05 8.31
CA LEU A 4 0.58 -5.03 6.85
C LEU A 4 1.38 -6.19 6.27
N LYS A 5 0.68 -7.15 5.65
CA LYS A 5 1.28 -8.34 5.04
C LYS A 5 1.21 -8.23 3.52
N VAL A 6 2.12 -8.93 2.86
CA VAL A 6 2.04 -9.14 1.41
C VAL A 6 0.73 -9.86 1.10
N GLY A 7 0.02 -9.37 0.08
CA GLY A 7 -1.28 -9.87 -0.35
C GLY A 7 -2.47 -9.20 0.31
N THR A 8 -2.28 -8.38 1.36
CA THR A 8 -3.36 -7.62 1.99
C THR A 8 -3.87 -6.53 1.04
N GLU A 9 -5.19 -6.43 0.92
CA GLU A 9 -5.84 -5.30 0.25
C GLU A 9 -5.83 -4.10 1.18
N CYS A 10 -5.46 -2.95 0.64
CA CYS A 10 -5.39 -1.71 1.38
C CYS A 10 -6.02 -0.60 0.57
N ILE A 11 -6.53 0.41 1.26
CA ILE A 11 -6.95 1.66 0.65
C ILE A 11 -5.92 2.73 0.96
N ILE A 12 -5.58 3.53 -0.04
CA ILE A 12 -4.71 4.70 0.15
C ILE A 12 -5.51 5.77 0.89
N ILE A 13 -5.07 6.17 2.07
CA ILE A 13 -5.73 7.16 2.93
C ILE A 13 -4.99 8.49 2.98
N GLN A 14 -3.83 8.63 2.34
CA GLN A 14 -3.12 9.89 2.19
C GLN A 14 -2.34 9.95 0.88
N GLY A 15 -2.21 11.15 0.31
CA GLY A 15 -1.46 11.42 -0.92
C GLY A 15 -2.34 11.59 -2.17
N ARG A 16 -1.70 11.54 -3.35
CA ARG A 16 -2.35 11.82 -4.64
C ARG A 16 -3.39 10.79 -5.06
N ASP A 17 -3.20 9.53 -4.67
CA ASP A 17 -4.09 8.41 -5.01
C ASP A 17 -5.09 8.09 -3.87
N PHE A 18 -5.49 9.08 -3.07
CA PHE A 18 -6.45 8.89 -1.97
C PHE A 18 -7.73 8.17 -2.43
N GLY A 19 -8.18 7.19 -1.65
CA GLY A 19 -9.37 6.37 -1.92
C GLY A 19 -9.12 5.19 -2.87
N LYS A 20 -7.93 5.07 -3.46
CA LYS A 20 -7.60 3.97 -4.36
C LYS A 20 -7.33 2.68 -3.59
N LYS A 21 -7.97 1.60 -4.00
CA LYS A 21 -7.68 0.25 -3.50
C LYS A 21 -6.44 -0.30 -4.19
N ILE A 22 -5.53 -0.83 -3.40
CA ILE A 22 -4.27 -1.43 -3.84
C ILE A 22 -4.06 -2.75 -3.13
N LYS A 23 -3.29 -3.64 -3.76
CA LYS A 23 -2.85 -4.89 -3.15
C LYS A 23 -1.36 -4.80 -2.88
N ILE A 24 -0.97 -5.06 -1.63
CA ILE A 24 0.44 -5.00 -1.24
C ILE A 24 1.17 -6.18 -1.86
N GLU A 25 2.22 -5.91 -2.62
CA GLU A 25 3.09 -6.95 -3.18
C GLU A 25 4.37 -7.12 -2.37
N LYS A 26 4.85 -6.06 -1.71
CA LYS A 26 6.06 -6.10 -0.90
C LYS A 26 5.95 -5.14 0.27
N VAL A 27 6.50 -5.54 1.42
CA VAL A 27 6.67 -4.67 2.58
C VAL A 27 8.14 -4.71 2.97
N VAL A 28 8.77 -3.55 3.05
CA VAL A 28 10.17 -3.41 3.47
C VAL A 28 10.22 -2.35 4.56
N LYS A 29 10.53 -2.76 5.79
CA LYS A 29 10.52 -1.89 6.98
C LYS A 29 9.17 -1.17 7.13
N ASN A 30 9.11 0.12 6.78
CA ASN A 30 7.94 0.99 6.88
C ASN A 30 7.41 1.44 5.50
N ASP A 31 7.88 0.80 4.43
CA ASP A 31 7.47 1.07 3.07
C ASP A 31 6.68 -0.12 2.50
N VAL A 32 5.57 0.17 1.83
CA VAL A 32 4.76 -0.78 1.07
C VAL A 32 4.93 -0.53 -0.42
N PHE A 33 4.92 -1.60 -1.20
CA PHE A 33 5.03 -1.54 -2.65
C PHE A 33 3.81 -2.22 -3.26
N TYR A 34 3.27 -1.59 -4.30
CA TYR A 34 2.15 -2.12 -5.06
C TYR A 34 2.37 -1.86 -6.55
N LYS A 35 1.80 -2.71 -7.40
CA LYS A 35 1.87 -2.54 -8.86
C LYS A 35 0.72 -1.67 -9.35
N ASN A 36 1.05 -0.63 -10.10
CA ASN A 36 0.10 0.26 -10.75
C ASN A 36 0.40 0.32 -12.25
N LYS A 37 -0.44 -0.29 -13.09
CA LYS A 37 -0.29 -0.30 -14.57
C LYS A 37 1.16 -0.55 -15.02
N ASP A 38 1.76 -1.62 -14.51
CA ASP A 38 3.15 -2.05 -14.77
C ASP A 38 4.30 -1.27 -14.13
N LYS A 39 4.01 -0.26 -13.30
CA LYS A 39 5.02 0.38 -12.45
C LYS A 39 4.89 -0.07 -11.00
N GLU A 40 6.01 -0.43 -10.38
CA GLU A 40 6.09 -0.60 -8.93
C GLU A 40 6.07 0.79 -8.29
N VAL A 41 5.10 1.01 -7.40
CA VAL A 41 4.94 2.28 -6.69
C VAL A 41 5.21 2.04 -5.22
N LYS A 42 6.11 2.87 -4.68
CA LYS A 42 6.46 2.91 -3.26
C LYS A 42 5.54 3.87 -2.51
N LEU A 43 4.98 3.41 -1.39
CA LEU A 43 4.25 4.23 -0.42
C LEU A 43 4.73 3.93 1.00
N SER A 44 4.52 4.86 1.92
CA SER A 44 4.74 4.60 3.35
C SER A 44 3.55 3.83 3.93
N ILE A 45 3.80 2.97 4.92
CA ILE A 45 2.77 2.24 5.68
C ILE A 45 1.73 3.18 6.31
N PHE A 46 2.08 4.44 6.58
CA PHE A 46 1.18 5.43 7.18
C PHE A 46 0.16 6.01 6.18
N HIS A 47 0.41 5.85 4.88
CA HIS A 47 -0.48 6.34 3.82
C HIS A 47 -1.50 5.31 3.37
N VAL A 48 -1.46 4.11 3.93
CA VAL A 48 -2.33 2.99 3.55
C VAL A 48 -3.04 2.43 4.77
N PHE A 49 -4.29 2.03 4.58
CA PHE A 49 -5.07 1.38 5.62
C PHE A 49 -5.54 0.01 5.12
N PRO A 50 -5.32 -1.08 5.87
CA PRO A 50 -5.78 -2.41 5.49
C PRO A 50 -7.32 -2.47 5.53
N ILE A 51 -7.91 -3.11 4.53
CA ILE A 51 -9.37 -3.32 4.43
C ILE A 51 -9.70 -4.81 4.38
#